data_AF-A0A9C6XAH5-F1
#
_entry.id   AF-A0A9C6XAH5-F1
#
_cell.length_a   1.000
_cell.length_b   1.000
_cell.length_c   1.000
_cell.angle_alpha   90.00
_cell.angle_beta   90.00
_cell.angle_gamma   90.00
#
_symmetry.space_group_name_H-M   'P 1'
#
loop_
_entity.id
_entity.type
_entity.pdbx_description
1 polymer ?
#
loop_
_entity_poly.entity_id
_entity_poly.type
_entity_poly.pdbx_seq_one_letter_code
_entity_poly.pdbx_strand_id
1 'polypeptide(L)'
;MRVYDPSRQESLHLSRRLACGGGPLGLLGCCCCYMQRLDVLLPPGRPLGAVAQEWAWLAPELSVRDSAGNVIYRVVGPVMRPWECTVREAVFKITSRDGLVELGAISHQWKPSVSSLVTRIIFPSAELNVHHKALILSAAFLLEYMFFESAKKRSCLPCC
;
A
#
# COMPACT_ATOMS: atom_id res chain seq x y z
N MET A 1 6.19 9.28 7.10
CA MET A 1 6.48 9.98 5.84
C MET A 1 5.60 11.22 5.76
N ARG A 2 6.12 12.37 5.31
CA ARG A 2 5.34 13.59 5.09
C ARG A 2 5.39 13.94 3.61
N VAL A 3 4.25 14.30 3.04
CA VAL A 3 4.10 14.71 1.64
C VAL A 3 3.87 16.20 1.62
N TYR A 4 4.71 16.90 0.85
CA TYR A 4 4.62 18.34 0.66
C TYR A 4 4.15 18.64 -0.76
N ASP A 5 3.38 19.72 -0.90
CA ASP A 5 3.02 20.26 -2.21
C ASP A 5 4.19 21.08 -2.81
N PRO A 6 4.06 21.60 -4.04
CA PRO A 6 5.05 22.49 -4.64
C PRO A 6 5.30 23.79 -3.84
N SER A 7 4.34 24.23 -3.02
CA SER A 7 4.48 25.42 -2.16
C SER A 7 5.22 25.13 -0.85
N ARG A 8 5.67 23.89 -0.63
CA ARG A 8 6.29 23.35 0.60
C ARG A 8 5.36 23.32 1.80
N GLN A 9 4.06 23.33 1.58
CA GLN A 9 3.06 23.08 2.61
C GLN A 9 2.86 21.57 2.77
N GLU A 10 2.83 21.09 4.02
CA GLU A 10 2.50 19.70 4.30
C GLU A 10 1.05 19.44 3.85
N SER A 11 0.87 18.46 2.95
CA SER A 11 -0.43 18.06 2.43
C SER A 11 -0.95 16.79 3.10
N LEU A 12 -0.06 15.82 3.32
CA LEU A 12 -0.40 14.53 3.91
C LEU A 12 0.71 14.07 4.85
N HIS A 13 0.30 13.56 6.01
CA HIS A 13 1.17 12.86 6.94
C HIS A 13 0.81 11.38 6.93
N LEU A 14 1.76 10.53 6.54
CA LEU A 14 1.61 9.08 6.49
C LEU A 14 2.40 8.45 7.63
N SER A 15 1.70 7.85 8.58
CA SER A 15 2.32 7.17 9.73
C SER A 15 2.23 5.66 9.55
N ARG A 16 3.37 5.01 9.34
CA ARG A 16 3.45 3.56 9.15
C ARG A 16 3.56 2.88 10.50
N ARG A 17 2.62 1.98 10.80
CA ARG A 17 2.74 1.05 11.91
C ARG A 17 3.33 -0.25 11.38
N LEU A 18 4.60 -0.47 11.66
CA LEU A 18 5.20 -1.78 11.56
C LEU A 18 4.65 -2.58 12.75
N ALA A 19 3.97 -3.70 12.50
CA ALA A 19 3.89 -4.71 13.56
C ALA A 19 5.35 -5.09 13.90
N CYS A 20 5.67 -5.32 15.17
CA CYS A 20 6.95 -5.87 15.61
C CYS A 20 6.62 -7.17 16.34
N GLY A 21 6.89 -8.32 15.72
CA GLY A 21 6.82 -9.63 16.36
C GLY A 21 8.14 -9.93 17.07
N GLY A 22 8.42 -9.22 18.15
CA GLY A 22 9.53 -9.51 19.07
C GLY A 22 8.99 -10.07 20.37
N GLY A 23 8.55 -11.33 20.36
CA GLY A 23 8.25 -12.07 21.60
C GLY A 23 9.54 -12.59 22.26
N PRO A 24 9.54 -12.91 23.56
CA PRO A 24 10.74 -13.22 24.35
C PRO A 24 11.38 -14.58 24.05
N LEU A 25 10.88 -15.32 23.04
CA LEU A 25 11.37 -16.62 22.62
C LEU A 25 11.91 -16.53 21.19
N GLY A 26 13.04 -15.85 21.03
CA GLY A 26 13.74 -15.61 19.76
C GLY A 26 14.35 -16.84 19.08
N LEU A 27 13.60 -17.94 18.98
CA LEU A 27 14.06 -19.22 18.41
C LEU A 27 13.05 -19.88 17.45
N LEU A 28 11.90 -19.25 17.16
CA LEU A 28 11.03 -19.67 16.06
C LEU A 28 10.87 -18.50 15.09
N GLY A 29 11.44 -18.66 13.88
CA GLY A 29 11.51 -17.65 12.83
C GLY A 29 10.19 -16.90 12.65
N CYS A 30 10.21 -15.63 13.05
CA CYS A 30 9.09 -14.69 13.04
C CYS A 30 8.67 -14.37 11.59
N CYS A 31 7.89 -15.23 10.95
CA CYS A 31 7.69 -15.20 9.49
C CYS A 31 6.23 -15.13 9.01
N CYS A 32 5.21 -14.92 9.85
CA CYS A 32 3.81 -15.01 9.36
C CYS A 32 2.83 -13.89 9.73
N CYS A 33 3.17 -12.83 10.47
CA CYS A 33 2.12 -11.91 10.96
C CYS A 33 2.55 -10.43 11.03
N TYR A 34 3.02 -9.86 9.92
CA TYR A 34 3.29 -8.43 9.83
C TYR A 34 2.28 -7.75 8.90
N MET A 35 0.99 -7.74 9.28
CA MET A 35 0.00 -6.93 8.57
C MET A 35 0.45 -5.47 8.58
N GLN A 36 0.80 -4.96 7.41
CA GLN A 36 1.24 -3.58 7.27
C GLN A 36 0.05 -2.64 7.37
N ARG A 37 0.22 -1.54 8.12
CA ARG A 37 -0.80 -0.49 8.20
C ARG A 37 -0.16 0.89 8.05
N LEU A 38 -0.84 1.73 7.28
CA LEU A 38 -0.48 3.13 7.04
C LEU A 38 -1.66 4.01 7.46
N ASP A 39 -1.50 4.73 8.55
CA ASP A 39 -2.47 5.73 8.99
C ASP A 39 -2.23 7.03 8.19
N VAL A 40 -3.32 7.61 7.67
CA VAL A 40 -3.29 8.80 6.82
C VAL A 40 -3.89 9.97 7.58
N LEU A 41 -3.10 11.01 7.81
CA LEU A 41 -3.52 12.20 8.53
C LEU A 41 -3.38 13.44 7.66
N LEU A 42 -4.34 14.35 7.81
CA LEU A 42 -4.27 15.70 7.28
C LEU A 42 -3.63 16.61 8.32
N PRO A 43 -2.67 17.47 7.96
CA PRO A 43 -2.16 18.49 8.87
C PRO A 43 -3.31 19.37 9.40
N PRO A 44 -3.35 19.73 10.70
CA PRO A 44 -2.30 19.55 11.73
C PRO A 44 -2.34 18.20 12.50
N GLY A 45 -2.97 17.15 11.98
CA GLY A 45 -3.03 15.82 12.60
C GLY A 45 -4.41 15.17 12.61
N ARG A 46 -5.36 15.66 11.81
CA ARG A 46 -6.71 15.10 11.69
C ARG A 46 -6.66 13.76 10.96
N PRO A 47 -7.21 12.67 11.51
CA PRO A 47 -7.24 11.38 10.81
C PRO A 47 -8.15 11.46 9.58
N LEU A 48 -7.60 11.11 8.42
CA LEU A 48 -8.37 10.98 7.18
C LEU A 48 -8.90 9.57 6.99
N GLY A 49 -8.09 8.58 7.38
CA GLY A 49 -8.37 7.17 7.19
C GLY A 49 -7.09 6.35 7.31
N ALA A 50 -7.13 5.13 6.79
CA ALA A 50 -5.96 4.26 6.80
C ALA A 50 -5.98 3.27 5.65
N VAL A 51 -4.79 2.77 5.30
CA VAL A 51 -4.63 1.63 4.40
C VAL A 51 -4.01 0.50 5.19
N ALA A 52 -4.61 -0.69 5.12
CA ALA A 52 -4.13 -1.86 5.84
C ALA A 52 -4.04 -3.05 4.90
N GLN A 53 -3.02 -3.88 5.09
CA GLN A 53 -2.94 -5.18 4.46
C GLN A 53 -3.98 -6.11 5.07
N GLU A 54 -4.77 -6.74 4.21
CA GLU A 54 -5.69 -7.80 4.59
C GLU A 54 -5.01 -9.15 4.37
N TRP A 55 -5.45 -10.14 5.14
CA TRP A 55 -4.97 -11.50 4.94
C TRP A 55 -5.66 -12.10 3.72
N ALA A 56 -4.85 -12.62 2.81
CA ALA A 56 -5.32 -13.20 1.57
C ALA A 56 -4.43 -14.38 1.18
N TRP A 57 -5.05 -15.43 0.64
CA TRP A 57 -4.38 -16.70 0.33
C TRP A 57 -3.67 -16.71 -1.04
N LEU A 58 -4.19 -15.96 -2.02
CA LEU A 58 -3.80 -16.10 -3.43
C LEU A 58 -3.21 -14.82 -4.03
N ALA A 59 -3.70 -13.67 -3.61
CA ALA A 59 -3.30 -12.38 -4.13
C ALA A 59 -3.17 -11.39 -2.97
N PRO A 60 -2.15 -10.52 -2.96
CA PRO A 60 -2.03 -9.52 -1.92
C PRO A 60 -3.20 -8.54 -1.99
N GLU A 61 -3.79 -8.25 -0.83
CA GLU A 61 -4.94 -7.37 -0.73
C GLU A 61 -4.70 -6.29 0.30
N LEU A 62 -5.06 -5.04 -0.04
CA LEU A 62 -5.13 -3.93 0.90
C LEU A 62 -6.57 -3.44 1.02
N SER A 63 -7.01 -3.13 2.23
CA SER A 63 -8.21 -2.35 2.47
C SER A 63 -7.88 -0.87 2.61
N VAL A 64 -8.65 -0.04 1.91
CA VAL A 64 -8.64 1.41 2.07
C VAL A 64 -9.83 1.80 2.92
N ARG A 65 -9.57 2.41 4.07
CA ARG A 65 -10.56 2.71 5.10
C ARG A 65 -10.70 4.21 5.32
N ASP A 66 -11.92 4.66 5.56
CA ASP A 66 -12.20 6.03 5.97
C ASP A 66 -11.78 6.29 7.43
N SER A 67 -12.00 7.51 7.93
CA SER A 67 -11.68 7.91 9.31
C SER A 67 -12.52 7.19 10.36
N ALA A 68 -13.70 6.66 10.00
CA ALA A 68 -14.53 5.83 10.85
C ALA A 68 -14.12 4.34 10.84
N GLY A 69 -13.17 3.97 9.98
CA GLY A 69 -12.65 2.60 9.84
C GLY A 69 -13.44 1.74 8.85
N ASN A 70 -14.41 2.30 8.12
CA ASN A 70 -15.17 1.56 7.12
C ASN A 70 -14.33 1.37 5.85
N VAL A 71 -14.39 0.18 5.26
CA VAL A 71 -13.74 -0.10 3.97
C VAL A 71 -14.50 0.60 2.85
N ILE A 72 -13.83 1.51 2.17
CA ILE A 72 -14.37 2.26 1.03
C ILE A 72 -13.86 1.73 -0.31
N TYR A 73 -12.65 1.18 -0.34
CA TYR A 73 -12.07 0.50 -1.50
C TYR A 73 -11.24 -0.70 -1.07
N ARG A 74 -11.06 -1.65 -1.98
CA ARG A 74 -10.05 -2.70 -1.86
C ARG A 74 -9.03 -2.54 -2.99
N VAL A 75 -7.78 -2.91 -2.72
CA VAL A 75 -6.69 -2.90 -3.70
C VAL A 75 -6.17 -4.32 -3.80
N VAL A 76 -6.44 -4.98 -4.92
CA VAL A 76 -6.15 -6.40 -5.12
C VAL A 76 -5.03 -6.54 -6.13
N GLY A 77 -3.93 -7.18 -5.73
CA GLY A 77 -2.79 -7.44 -6.60
C GLY A 77 -2.98 -8.61 -7.55
N PRO A 78 -1.99 -8.88 -8.41
CA PRO A 78 -2.00 -10.09 -9.23
C PRO A 78 -1.90 -11.33 -8.34
N VAL A 79 -2.42 -12.45 -8.84
CA VAL A 79 -2.16 -13.75 -8.21
C VAL A 79 -0.67 -14.02 -8.31
N MET A 80 0.00 -14.09 -7.17
CA MET A 80 1.43 -14.34 -7.08
C MET A 80 1.64 -15.80 -6.69
N ARG A 81 2.57 -16.48 -7.35
CA ARG A 81 3.00 -17.80 -6.88
C ARG A 81 3.86 -17.63 -5.63
N PRO A 82 3.81 -18.57 -4.66
CA PRO A 82 4.54 -18.45 -3.39
C PRO A 82 6.06 -18.28 -3.51
N TRP A 83 6.65 -18.50 -4.70
CA TRP A 83 8.07 -18.38 -4.96
C TRP A 83 8.44 -17.13 -5.78
N GLU A 84 7.46 -16.37 -6.26
CA GLU A 84 7.68 -15.19 -7.10
C GLU A 84 7.79 -13.94 -6.22
N CYS A 85 8.95 -13.76 -5.58
CA CYS A 85 9.16 -12.74 -4.56
C CYS A 85 9.46 -11.33 -5.11
N THR A 86 9.57 -11.17 -6.44
CA THR A 86 9.96 -9.89 -7.04
C THR A 86 9.19 -9.66 -8.32
N VAL A 87 8.25 -8.73 -8.27
CA VAL A 87 7.45 -8.36 -9.43
C VAL A 87 8.07 -7.09 -10.02
N ARG A 88 8.78 -7.21 -11.15
CA ARG A 88 9.33 -6.03 -11.86
C ARG A 88 8.21 -5.14 -12.42
N GLU A 89 7.06 -5.74 -12.70
CA GLU A 89 5.87 -5.07 -13.25
C GLU A 89 4.60 -5.65 -12.64
N ALA A 90 3.85 -4.83 -11.88
CA ALA A 90 2.65 -5.26 -11.17
C ALA A 90 1.47 -4.35 -11.49
N VAL A 91 0.27 -4.92 -11.57
CA VAL A 91 -0.98 -4.17 -11.66
C VAL A 91 -1.86 -4.57 -10.49
N PHE A 92 -2.18 -3.60 -9.63
CA PHE A 92 -3.10 -3.73 -8.52
C PHE A 92 -4.42 -3.07 -8.88
N LYS A 93 -5.51 -3.80 -8.84
CA LYS A 93 -6.85 -3.32 -9.17
C LYS A 93 -7.47 -2.63 -7.97
N ILE A 94 -7.99 -1.42 -8.17
CA ILE A 94 -8.81 -0.73 -7.18
C ILE A 94 -10.25 -1.19 -7.41
N THR A 95 -10.85 -1.83 -6.42
CA THR A 95 -12.22 -2.34 -6.48
C THR A 95 -13.12 -1.65 -5.45
N SER A 96 -14.42 -1.79 -5.65
CA SER A 96 -15.44 -1.40 -4.68
C SER A 96 -15.28 -2.11 -3.33
N ARG A 97 -15.96 -1.63 -2.28
CA ARG A 97 -15.87 -2.19 -0.91
C ARG A 97 -16.11 -3.70 -0.81
N ASP A 98 -16.94 -4.23 -1.70
CA ASP A 98 -17.31 -5.65 -1.82
C ASP A 98 -16.36 -6.44 -2.73
N GLY A 99 -15.41 -5.77 -3.39
CA GLY A 99 -14.43 -6.38 -4.28
C GLY A 99 -14.94 -6.76 -5.66
N LEU A 100 -16.21 -6.49 -5.97
CA LEU A 100 -16.89 -7.01 -7.17
C LEU A 100 -16.67 -6.15 -8.42
N VAL A 101 -16.55 -4.83 -8.25
CA VAL A 101 -16.46 -3.89 -9.37
C VAL A 101 -15.07 -3.28 -9.40
N GLU A 102 -14.38 -3.43 -10.54
CA GLU A 102 -13.13 -2.74 -10.81
C GLU A 102 -13.41 -1.26 -11.14
N LEU A 103 -12.79 -0.37 -10.37
CA LEU A 103 -12.98 1.07 -10.50
C LEU A 103 -11.73 1.75 -11.08
N GLY A 104 -10.55 1.19 -10.83
CA GLY A 104 -9.30 1.77 -11.30
C GLY A 104 -8.13 0.83 -11.05
N ALA A 105 -6.91 1.37 -11.14
CA ALA A 105 -5.70 0.56 -10.96
C ALA A 105 -4.52 1.38 -10.46
N ILE A 106 -3.66 0.73 -9.68
CA ILE A 106 -2.32 1.18 -9.35
C ILE A 106 -1.37 0.24 -10.09
N SER A 107 -0.65 0.74 -11.06
CA SER A 107 0.36 -0.04 -11.78
C SER A 107 1.75 0.45 -11.46
N HIS A 108 2.67 -0.49 -11.55
CA HIS A 108 4.03 -0.29 -11.14
C HIS A 108 4.94 -0.92 -12.19
N GLN A 109 5.77 -0.11 -12.84
CA GLN A 109 6.56 -0.54 -13.99
C GLN A 109 8.00 -0.05 -13.88
N TRP A 110 8.95 -0.94 -14.13
CA TRP A 110 10.34 -0.56 -14.34
C TRP A 110 10.48 0.16 -15.68
N LYS A 111 10.97 1.41 -15.67
CA LYS A 111 11.30 2.14 -16.90
C LYS A 111 12.81 2.14 -17.11
N PRO A 112 13.33 1.39 -18.10
CA PRO A 112 14.75 1.35 -18.40
C PRO A 112 15.34 2.72 -18.78
N SER A 113 14.55 3.57 -19.45
CA SER A 113 14.99 4.87 -19.96
C SER A 113 15.41 5.86 -18.86
N VAL A 114 14.75 5.80 -17.70
CA VAL A 114 15.04 6.63 -16.53
C VAL A 114 15.68 5.81 -15.40
N SER A 115 16.04 4.55 -15.68
CA SER A 115 16.56 3.55 -14.73
C SER A 115 15.84 3.61 -13.38
N SER A 116 14.53 3.78 -13.42
CA SER A 116 13.73 4.03 -12.24
C SER A 116 12.34 3.45 -12.38
N LEU A 117 11.71 3.36 -11.23
CA LEU A 117 10.47 2.68 -11.03
C LEU A 117 9.34 3.69 -11.08
N VAL A 118 8.38 3.46 -11.97
CA VAL A 118 7.29 4.41 -12.20
C VAL A 118 5.99 3.80 -11.72
N THR A 119 5.41 4.44 -10.71
CA THR A 119 4.06 4.15 -10.23
C THR A 119 3.05 5.01 -10.98
N ARG A 120 2.00 4.39 -11.51
CA ARG A 120 0.88 5.07 -12.16
C ARG A 120 -0.42 4.73 -11.45
N ILE A 121 -1.23 5.74 -11.16
CA ILE A 121 -2.54 5.57 -10.52
C ILE A 121 -3.62 6.02 -11.50
N ILE A 122 -4.57 5.14 -11.75
CA ILE A 122 -5.81 5.40 -12.48
C ILE A 122 -6.91 5.46 -11.43
N PHE A 123 -7.43 6.65 -11.16
CA PHE A 123 -8.51 6.84 -10.20
C PHE A 123 -9.87 6.41 -10.77
N PRO A 124 -10.81 6.00 -9.91
CA PRO A 124 -12.19 5.69 -10.28
C PRO A 124 -12.91 6.69 -11.18
N SER A 125 -12.70 7.99 -10.94
CA SER A 125 -13.28 9.08 -11.75
C SER A 125 -12.47 10.36 -11.60
N ALA A 126 -12.60 11.29 -12.55
CA ALA A 126 -11.94 12.59 -12.51
C ALA A 126 -12.43 13.45 -11.33
N GLU A 127 -13.74 13.42 -11.07
CA GLU A 127 -14.43 14.17 -10.01
C GLU A 127 -14.34 13.49 -8.63
N LEU A 128 -13.53 12.45 -8.49
CA LEU A 128 -13.38 11.74 -7.22
C LEU A 128 -12.86 12.71 -6.13
N ASN A 129 -13.49 12.63 -4.96
CA ASN A 129 -13.13 13.42 -3.78
C ASN A 129 -11.62 13.34 -3.52
N VAL A 130 -11.00 14.51 -3.30
CA VAL A 130 -9.56 14.66 -3.02
C VAL A 130 -9.09 13.79 -1.84
N HIS A 131 -9.95 13.57 -0.85
CA HIS A 131 -9.67 12.70 0.28
C HIS A 131 -9.56 11.23 -0.13
N HIS A 132 -10.41 10.77 -1.04
CA HIS A 132 -10.34 9.41 -1.56
C HIS A 132 -9.10 9.25 -2.46
N LYS A 133 -8.78 10.25 -3.27
CA LYS A 133 -7.53 10.29 -4.06
C LYS A 133 -6.30 10.18 -3.15
N ALA A 134 -6.28 10.92 -2.04
CA ALA A 134 -5.22 10.87 -1.05
C ALA A 134 -5.08 9.49 -0.39
N LEU A 135 -6.19 8.82 -0.07
CA LEU A 135 -6.19 7.47 0.48
C LEU A 135 -5.68 6.43 -0.54
N ILE A 136 -6.10 6.53 -1.80
CA ILE A 136 -5.60 5.68 -2.90
C ILE A 136 -4.09 5.91 -3.13
N LEU A 137 -3.65 7.17 -3.11
CA LEU A 137 -2.22 7.50 -3.18
C LEU A 137 -1.44 6.90 -2.01
N SER A 138 -2.02 6.92 -0.81
CA SER A 138 -1.44 6.28 0.38
C SER A 138 -1.33 4.76 0.21
N ALA A 139 -2.29 4.12 -0.47
CA ALA A 139 -2.20 2.70 -0.79
C ALA A 139 -1.03 2.41 -1.75
N ALA A 140 -0.80 3.27 -2.75
CA ALA A 140 0.36 3.16 -3.62
C ALA A 140 1.69 3.27 -2.84
N PHE A 141 1.79 4.19 -1.87
CA PHE A 141 2.95 4.25 -0.99
C PHE A 141 3.12 2.99 -0.13
N LEU A 142 2.03 2.43 0.39
CA LEU A 142 2.11 1.18 1.15
C LEU A 142 2.58 0.00 0.29
N LEU A 143 2.14 -0.08 -0.97
CA LEU A 143 2.63 -1.07 -1.94
C LEU A 143 4.13 -0.89 -2.23
N GLU A 144 4.58 0.36 -2.42
CA GLU A 144 6.01 0.68 -2.56
C GLU A 144 6.83 0.18 -1.37
N TYR A 145 6.33 0.42 -0.16
CA TYR A 145 6.97 -0.04 1.07
C TYR A 145 7.02 -1.57 1.21
N MET A 146 6.00 -2.27 0.72
CA MET A 146 5.88 -3.72 0.86
C MET A 146 6.70 -4.48 -0.18
N PHE A 147 6.56 -4.12 -1.46
CA PHE A 147 7.06 -4.92 -2.57
C PHE A 147 8.33 -4.35 -3.21
N PHE A 148 8.59 -3.04 -3.09
CA PHE A 148 9.61 -2.37 -3.90
C PHE A 148 10.75 -1.77 -3.08
N GLU A 149 10.51 -1.35 -1.83
CA GLU A 149 11.58 -1.02 -0.88
C GLU A 149 12.28 -2.27 -0.33
N SER A 150 11.53 -3.37 -0.11
CA SER A 150 12.08 -4.66 0.32
C SER A 150 13.08 -5.24 -0.69
N ALA A 151 12.89 -4.98 -1.99
CA ALA A 151 13.86 -5.34 -3.03
C ALA A 151 15.21 -4.59 -2.91
N LYS A 152 15.24 -3.45 -2.20
CA LYS A 152 16.46 -2.66 -1.95
C LYS A 152 17.21 -3.06 -0.67
N LYS A 153 16.55 -3.71 0.30
CA LYS A 153 17.17 -4.19 1.56
C LYS A 153 17.27 -5.73 1.54
N ARG A 154 18.42 -6.24 1.09
CA ARG A 154 18.78 -7.68 1.17
C ARG A 154 19.07 -8.13 2.60
N SER A 155 18.13 -8.05 3.54
CA SER A 155 18.38 -8.54 4.90
C SER A 155 17.20 -9.12 5.66
N CYS A 156 16.01 -9.23 5.07
CA CYS A 156 14.96 -10.06 5.63
C CYS A 156 14.46 -11.00 4.53
N LEU A 157 14.51 -12.29 4.83
CA LEU A 157 14.04 -13.37 3.95
C LEU A 157 12.63 -13.05 3.44
N PRO A 158 12.30 -13.37 2.18
CA PRO A 158 10.95 -13.21 1.68
C PRO A 158 10.06 -14.24 2.38
N CYS A 159 9.26 -13.79 3.35
CA CYS A 159 8.16 -14.58 3.86
C CYS A 159 7.00 -14.44 2.85
N CYS A 160 6.86 -15.45 2.01
CA CYS A 160 5.61 -15.79 1.33
C CYS A 160 4.79 -16.71 2.22
#